data_AF-I1RZU8-F1
#
_entry.id   AF-I1RZU8-F1
#
_cell.length_a   1.000
_cell.length_b   1.000
_cell.length_c   1.000
_cell.angle_alpha   90.00
_cell.angle_beta   90.00
_cell.angle_gamma   90.00
#
_symmetry.space_group_name_H-M   'P 1'
#
loop_
_entity.id
_entity.type
_entity.pdbx_description
1 polymer ?
#
loop_
_entity_poly.entity_id
_entity_poly.type
_entity_poly.pdbx_seq_one_letter_code
_entity_poly.pdbx_strand_id
1 'polypeptide(L)'
;MSNANLTQSSGKRSPDTNLSGNSQPIKRTRSDDVQIQTFALGAPHESIIAELKPKYDVLPASVISSTQIKKRVTHVANHLLAQGDRRQIALLYARTADVCKLITVVEKCKQVLSEEGKQHYQYNQLFDQPEKPRRKDIVEETILEKGTMDEEGDGSGSDDFEVMHSRFEDAVLPRPSQRIIKSMRVFLSIIPIPELKLKKGVTVQSGTAR
;
A
#
# COMPACT_ATOMS: atom_id res chain seq x y z
N MET A 1 54.01 -26.85 -32.40
CA MET A 1 54.95 -26.06 -31.57
C MET A 1 54.11 -25.09 -30.77
N SER A 2 54.11 -24.97 -29.45
CA SER A 2 54.74 -25.70 -28.35
C SER A 2 53.94 -25.33 -27.10
N ASN A 3 53.83 -26.26 -26.15
CA ASN A 3 53.23 -26.07 -24.83
C ASN A 3 53.98 -25.04 -24.00
N ALA A 4 53.29 -24.38 -23.06
CA ALA A 4 53.89 -23.92 -21.82
C ALA A 4 52.93 -24.15 -20.64
N ASN A 5 53.36 -25.05 -19.77
CA ASN A 5 52.81 -25.44 -18.49
C ASN A 5 53.82 -24.95 -17.44
N LEU A 6 53.39 -24.37 -16.31
CA LEU A 6 54.26 -24.07 -15.16
C LEU A 6 53.46 -24.35 -13.87
N THR A 7 53.48 -25.61 -13.42
CA THR A 7 54.09 -26.13 -12.17
C THR A 7 53.56 -25.51 -10.86
N GLN A 8 52.76 -26.28 -10.09
CA GLN A 8 53.13 -27.08 -8.90
C GLN A 8 53.43 -26.23 -7.64
N SER A 9 52.72 -26.39 -6.53
CA SER A 9 52.98 -27.43 -5.49
C SER A 9 51.87 -27.31 -4.40
N SER A 10 51.08 -28.34 -4.12
CA SER A 10 51.28 -29.45 -3.15
C SER A 10 51.38 -29.03 -1.68
N GLY A 11 50.29 -29.26 -0.93
CA GLY A 11 50.27 -29.26 0.54
C GLY A 11 49.01 -29.92 1.08
N LYS A 12 49.01 -31.26 1.14
CA LYS A 12 48.00 -32.09 1.81
C LYS A 12 48.07 -31.91 3.33
N ARG A 13 46.92 -31.79 4.01
CA ARG A 13 46.51 -32.54 5.22
C ARG A 13 45.09 -32.13 5.67
N SER A 14 44.25 -33.14 5.92
CA SER A 14 42.96 -33.12 6.65
C SER A 14 43.06 -34.27 7.68
N PRO A 15 42.08 -34.54 8.59
CA PRO A 15 41.05 -33.76 9.29
C PRO A 15 41.32 -33.78 10.83
N ASP A 16 40.57 -33.16 11.77
CA ASP A 16 39.32 -33.62 12.39
C ASP A 16 38.91 -32.71 13.58
N THR A 17 37.62 -32.74 13.92
CA THR A 17 36.98 -32.56 15.25
C THR A 17 36.28 -31.22 15.58
N ASN A 18 34.98 -31.40 15.81
CA ASN A 18 33.88 -30.50 16.21
C ASN A 18 34.11 -29.65 17.48
N LEU A 19 33.45 -28.48 17.57
CA LEU A 19 32.32 -28.22 18.50
C LEU A 19 31.84 -26.75 18.47
N SER A 20 30.51 -26.63 18.27
CA SER A 20 29.54 -25.71 18.90
C SER A 20 29.64 -24.18 18.76
N GLY A 21 28.53 -23.58 18.30
CA GLY A 21 28.26 -22.14 18.39
C GLY A 21 27.29 -21.60 17.33
N ASN A 22 26.23 -22.33 16.99
CA ASN A 22 25.23 -21.85 16.02
C ASN A 22 24.20 -20.94 16.71
N SER A 23 24.45 -19.62 16.65
CA SER A 23 23.48 -18.59 17.02
C SER A 23 23.09 -17.78 15.78
N GLN A 24 22.27 -18.38 14.90
CA GLN A 24 21.61 -17.62 13.84
C GLN A 24 20.48 -16.78 14.46
N PRO A 25 20.41 -15.45 14.20
CA PRO A 25 19.27 -14.66 14.62
C PRO A 25 18.04 -15.09 13.81
N ILE A 26 16.99 -15.48 14.53
CA ILE A 26 15.69 -15.87 14.01
C ILE A 26 15.16 -14.76 13.09
N LYS A 27 15.21 -15.00 11.77
CA LYS A 27 14.48 -14.21 10.78
C LYS A 27 12.99 -14.40 11.03
N ARG A 28 12.36 -13.42 11.69
CA ARG A 28 10.90 -13.33 11.79
C ARG A 28 10.32 -13.21 10.37
N THR A 29 9.61 -14.24 9.95
CA THR A 29 8.87 -14.30 8.69
C THR A 29 7.77 -13.24 8.67
N ARG A 30 7.92 -12.22 7.81
CA ARG A 30 7.00 -11.09 7.58
C ARG A 30 6.05 -11.37 6.40
N SER A 31 5.33 -12.50 6.39
CA SER A 31 4.51 -12.88 5.24
C SER A 31 3.01 -12.55 5.36
N ASP A 32 2.44 -12.50 6.57
CA ASP A 32 0.97 -12.39 6.70
C ASP A 32 0.40 -10.97 6.60
N ASP A 33 1.12 -9.95 7.04
CA ASP A 33 0.58 -8.58 7.12
C ASP A 33 0.37 -7.94 5.71
N VAL A 34 1.19 -8.33 4.72
CA VAL A 34 1.06 -7.82 3.35
C VAL A 34 -0.19 -8.36 2.65
N GLN A 35 -0.53 -9.64 2.88
CA GLN A 35 -1.71 -10.25 2.25
C GLN A 35 -3.00 -9.68 2.82
N ILE A 36 -3.12 -9.55 4.16
CA ILE A 36 -4.33 -9.04 4.82
C ILE A 36 -4.66 -7.60 4.37
N GLN A 37 -3.65 -6.76 4.16
CA GLN A 37 -3.85 -5.39 3.68
C GLN A 37 -4.35 -5.32 2.24
N THR A 38 -3.94 -6.26 1.36
CA THR A 38 -4.47 -6.33 -0.01
C THR A 38 -5.94 -6.74 -0.05
N PHE A 39 -6.36 -7.70 0.79
CA PHE A 39 -7.75 -8.11 0.88
C PHE A 39 -8.66 -7.00 1.44
N ALA A 40 -8.23 -6.31 2.50
CA ALA A 40 -9.03 -5.24 3.11
C ALA A 40 -9.22 -4.02 2.18
N LEU A 41 -8.24 -3.71 1.34
CA LEU A 41 -8.35 -2.63 0.36
C LEU A 41 -9.12 -3.06 -0.90
N GLY A 42 -9.22 -4.36 -1.19
CA GLY A 42 -9.91 -4.89 -2.35
C GLY A 42 -11.43 -4.91 -2.21
N ALA A 43 -11.96 -5.11 -1.01
CA ALA A 43 -13.40 -5.33 -0.76
C ALA A 43 -14.34 -4.28 -1.41
N PRO A 44 -14.08 -2.95 -1.34
CA PRO A 44 -14.94 -1.94 -1.97
C PRO A 44 -14.97 -1.99 -3.52
N HIS A 45 -14.08 -2.77 -4.12
CA HIS A 45 -13.90 -2.86 -5.57
C HIS A 45 -14.44 -4.16 -6.15
N GLU A 46 -14.72 -5.17 -5.33
CA GLU A 46 -15.12 -6.52 -5.77
C GLU A 46 -16.38 -6.49 -6.63
N SER A 47 -17.39 -5.71 -6.24
CA SER A 47 -18.65 -5.59 -7.00
C SER A 47 -18.45 -5.06 -8.41
N ILE A 48 -17.60 -4.03 -8.56
CA ILE A 48 -17.30 -3.47 -9.89
C ILE A 48 -16.41 -4.40 -10.71
N ILE A 49 -15.47 -5.07 -10.06
CA ILE A 49 -14.63 -6.06 -10.74
C ILE A 49 -15.52 -7.21 -11.27
N ALA A 50 -16.48 -7.69 -10.48
CA ALA A 50 -17.41 -8.74 -10.89
C ALA A 50 -18.31 -8.33 -12.06
N GLU A 51 -18.73 -7.06 -12.12
CA GLU A 51 -19.52 -6.51 -13.22
C GLU A 51 -18.72 -6.40 -14.53
N LEU A 52 -17.43 -6.07 -14.45
CA LEU A 52 -16.57 -5.86 -15.62
C LEU A 52 -15.91 -7.14 -16.14
N LYS A 53 -15.58 -8.09 -15.26
CA LYS A 53 -14.92 -9.37 -15.59
C LYS A 53 -15.54 -10.18 -16.75
N PRO A 54 -16.87 -10.21 -16.95
CA PRO A 54 -17.47 -10.96 -18.05
C PRO A 54 -17.08 -10.42 -19.44
N LYS A 55 -16.83 -9.11 -19.56
CA LYS A 55 -16.57 -8.43 -20.83
C LYS A 55 -15.09 -8.03 -21.01
N TYR A 56 -14.39 -7.84 -19.91
CA TYR A 56 -13.07 -7.23 -19.87
C TYR A 56 -12.09 -8.08 -19.07
N ASP A 57 -10.82 -7.98 -19.44
CA ASP A 57 -9.73 -8.49 -18.62
C ASP A 57 -9.28 -7.37 -17.66
N VAL A 58 -9.71 -7.50 -16.40
CA VAL A 58 -9.59 -6.47 -15.37
C VAL A 58 -8.41 -6.79 -14.46
N LEU A 59 -7.42 -5.91 -14.45
CA LEU A 59 -6.28 -5.95 -13.53
C LEU A 59 -6.50 -5.03 -12.32
N PRO A 60 -6.87 -5.55 -11.14
CA PRO A 60 -6.88 -4.78 -9.91
C PRO A 60 -5.45 -4.56 -9.39
N ALA A 61 -5.10 -3.31 -9.10
CA ALA A 61 -3.78 -2.93 -8.59
C ALA A 61 -3.89 -1.87 -7.48
N SER A 62 -3.55 -2.27 -6.25
CA SER A 62 -3.47 -1.33 -5.13
C SER A 62 -2.20 -0.47 -5.21
N VAL A 63 -2.33 0.79 -4.79
CA VAL A 63 -1.22 1.72 -4.59
C VAL A 63 -1.21 2.18 -3.13
N ILE A 64 -0.10 1.89 -2.45
CA ILE A 64 0.17 2.26 -1.07
C ILE A 64 1.53 2.94 -0.95
N SER A 65 1.83 3.55 0.19
CA SER A 65 3.09 4.25 0.45
C SER A 65 4.36 3.43 0.19
N SER A 66 4.33 2.11 0.34
CA SER A 66 5.48 1.23 0.01
C SER A 66 5.53 0.78 -1.46
N THR A 67 4.53 1.12 -2.27
CA THR A 67 4.48 0.75 -3.70
C THR A 67 5.62 1.41 -4.46
N GLN A 68 6.39 0.57 -5.15
CA GLN A 68 7.45 0.99 -6.05
C GLN A 68 6.84 1.46 -7.38
N ILE A 69 6.95 2.76 -7.67
CA ILE A 69 6.29 3.39 -8.84
C ILE A 69 6.69 2.69 -10.14
N LYS A 70 8.00 2.51 -10.38
CA LYS A 70 8.50 1.86 -11.61
C LYS A 70 7.89 0.48 -11.84
N LYS A 71 7.91 -0.38 -10.82
CA LYS A 71 7.35 -1.75 -10.90
C LYS A 71 5.85 -1.72 -11.20
N ARG A 72 5.11 -0.83 -10.52
CA ARG A 72 3.66 -0.73 -10.70
C ARG A 72 3.30 -0.21 -12.09
N VAL A 73 4.03 0.80 -12.58
CA VAL A 73 3.86 1.35 -13.93
C VAL A 73 4.12 0.28 -14.98
N THR A 74 5.26 -0.42 -14.92
CA THR A 74 5.60 -1.49 -15.87
C THR A 74 4.53 -2.59 -15.86
N HIS A 75 4.10 -3.04 -14.68
CA HIS A 75 3.07 -4.07 -14.57
C HIS A 75 1.74 -3.67 -15.22
N VAL A 76 1.28 -2.44 -14.97
CA VAL A 76 0.02 -1.93 -15.51
C VAL A 76 0.12 -1.65 -17.01
N ALA A 77 1.22 -1.02 -17.46
CA ALA A 77 1.43 -0.72 -18.87
C ALA A 77 1.51 -2.02 -19.70
N ASN A 78 2.25 -3.03 -19.22
CA ASN A 78 2.34 -4.32 -19.88
C ASN A 78 0.96 -5.00 -20.01
N HIS A 79 0.13 -4.94 -18.96
CA HIS A 79 -1.23 -5.47 -19.01
C HIS A 79 -2.11 -4.75 -20.04
N LEU A 80 -2.02 -3.42 -20.10
CA LEU A 80 -2.81 -2.63 -21.05
C LEU A 80 -2.36 -2.81 -22.50
N LEU A 81 -1.07 -3.01 -22.72
CA LEU A 81 -0.47 -3.23 -24.04
C LEU A 81 -0.54 -4.71 -24.47
N ALA A 82 -0.84 -5.63 -23.55
CA ALA A 82 -0.98 -7.04 -23.86
C ALA A 82 -2.09 -7.25 -24.89
N GLN A 83 -1.77 -8.02 -25.93
CA GLN A 83 -2.76 -8.47 -26.90
C GLN A 83 -3.43 -9.72 -26.33
N GLY A 84 -4.73 -9.65 -26.13
CA GLY A 84 -5.55 -10.78 -25.69
C GLY A 84 -6.94 -10.70 -26.29
N ASP A 85 -7.70 -11.78 -26.15
CA ASP A 85 -9.04 -11.89 -26.71
C ASP A 85 -10.03 -10.89 -26.08
N ARG A 86 -9.74 -10.44 -24.85
CA ARG A 86 -10.56 -9.47 -24.11
C ARG A 86 -9.88 -8.12 -24.03
N ARG A 87 -10.70 -7.08 -23.99
CA ARG A 87 -10.26 -5.69 -23.82
C ARG A 87 -9.66 -5.50 -22.43
N GLN A 88 -8.48 -4.89 -22.40
CA GLN A 88 -7.70 -4.72 -21.18
C GLN A 88 -8.13 -3.47 -20.38
N ILE A 89 -8.34 -3.66 -19.08
CA ILE A 89 -8.67 -2.60 -18.13
C ILE A 89 -7.77 -2.73 -16.90
N ALA A 90 -7.12 -1.66 -16.51
CA ALA A 90 -6.43 -1.58 -15.22
C ALA A 90 -7.28 -0.78 -14.22
N LEU A 91 -7.56 -1.38 -13.06
CA LEU A 91 -8.20 -0.74 -11.93
C LEU A 91 -7.15 -0.42 -10.87
N LEU A 92 -6.76 0.84 -10.77
CA LEU A 92 -5.88 1.32 -9.72
C LEU A 92 -6.66 1.97 -8.58
N TYR A 93 -6.33 1.66 -7.35
CA TYR A 93 -7.02 2.20 -6.17
C TYR A 93 -6.06 2.43 -4.99
N ALA A 94 -6.37 3.42 -4.16
CA ALA A 94 -5.53 3.82 -3.05
C ALA A 94 -6.35 4.45 -1.92
N ARG A 95 -5.86 4.32 -0.68
CA ARG A 95 -6.39 5.08 0.48
C ARG A 95 -6.10 6.56 0.32
N THR A 96 -6.81 7.40 1.08
CA THR A 96 -6.68 8.87 1.08
C THR A 96 -5.23 9.35 1.14
N ALA A 97 -4.42 8.80 2.06
CA ALA A 97 -3.02 9.17 2.22
C ALA A 97 -2.13 8.81 1.02
N ASP A 98 -2.56 7.85 0.19
CA ASP A 98 -1.79 7.28 -0.90
C ASP A 98 -2.27 7.78 -2.28
N VAL A 99 -3.30 8.64 -2.34
CA VAL A 99 -3.92 9.12 -3.60
C VAL A 99 -2.92 9.90 -4.48
N CYS A 100 -2.06 10.75 -3.90
CA CYS A 100 -1.08 11.49 -4.67
C CYS A 100 -0.13 10.55 -5.43
N LYS A 101 0.30 9.46 -4.78
CA LYS A 101 1.12 8.42 -5.41
C LYS A 101 0.36 7.66 -6.49
N LEU A 102 -0.91 7.35 -6.26
CA LEU A 102 -1.79 6.74 -7.25
C LEU A 102 -1.87 7.59 -8.52
N ILE A 103 -2.08 8.91 -8.38
CA ILE A 103 -2.09 9.83 -9.52
C ILE A 103 -0.75 9.77 -10.26
N THR A 104 0.38 9.84 -9.55
CA THR A 104 1.71 9.73 -10.19
C THR A 104 1.87 8.44 -11.00
N VAL A 105 1.41 7.31 -10.48
CA VAL A 105 1.45 6.03 -11.20
C VAL A 105 0.58 6.09 -12.46
N VAL A 106 -0.65 6.62 -12.36
CA VAL A 106 -1.57 6.77 -13.51
C VAL A 106 -0.97 7.67 -14.59
N GLU A 107 -0.43 8.84 -14.22
CA GLU A 107 0.19 9.77 -15.16
C GLU A 107 1.38 9.13 -15.88
N LYS A 108 2.20 8.36 -15.17
CA LYS A 108 3.32 7.63 -15.78
C LYS A 108 2.85 6.50 -16.69
N CYS A 109 1.78 5.79 -16.37
CA CYS A 109 1.17 4.83 -17.30
C CYS A 109 0.66 5.53 -18.56
N LYS A 110 -0.01 6.69 -18.45
CA LYS A 110 -0.48 7.47 -19.61
C LYS A 110 0.68 7.96 -20.48
N GLN A 111 1.80 8.35 -19.86
CA GLN A 111 3.01 8.71 -20.58
C GLN A 111 3.51 7.53 -21.42
N VAL A 112 3.66 6.34 -20.84
CA VAL A 112 4.08 5.13 -21.57
C VAL A 112 3.11 4.80 -22.71
N LEU A 113 1.79 4.85 -22.46
CA LEU A 113 0.80 4.60 -23.51
C LEU A 113 0.89 5.61 -24.66
N SER A 114 1.16 6.88 -24.35
CA SER A 114 1.33 7.93 -25.35
C SER A 114 2.61 7.74 -26.17
N GLU A 115 3.71 7.31 -25.53
CA GLU A 115 4.98 6.97 -26.19
C GLU A 115 4.81 5.78 -27.15
N GLU A 116 3.94 4.82 -26.82
CA GLU A 116 3.54 3.69 -27.68
C GLU A 116 2.49 4.05 -28.76
N GLY A 117 2.16 5.34 -28.90
CA GLY A 117 1.17 5.80 -29.88
C GLY A 117 -0.28 5.39 -29.59
N LYS A 118 -0.57 4.97 -28.35
CA LYS A 118 -1.91 4.50 -27.95
C LYS A 118 -2.73 5.64 -27.34
N GLN A 119 -4.03 5.60 -27.61
CA GLN A 119 -4.99 6.46 -26.91
C GLN A 119 -5.20 5.93 -25.49
N HIS A 120 -5.63 6.80 -24.59
CA HIS A 120 -5.95 6.43 -23.22
C HIS A 120 -7.27 7.05 -22.76
N TYR A 121 -8.04 6.27 -22.02
CA TYR A 121 -9.28 6.64 -21.37
C TYR A 121 -9.16 6.37 -19.87
N GLN A 122 -9.41 7.40 -19.09
CA GLN A 122 -9.33 7.40 -17.64
C GLN A 122 -10.72 7.67 -17.06
N TYR A 123 -11.13 6.84 -16.10
CA TYR A 123 -12.39 6.98 -15.39
C TYR A 123 -12.08 7.10 -13.90
N ASN A 124 -12.30 8.28 -13.33
CA ASN A 124 -12.00 8.55 -11.92
C ASN A 124 -13.28 8.46 -11.10
N GLN A 125 -13.19 7.83 -9.94
CA GLN A 125 -14.31 7.78 -9.00
C GLN A 125 -13.82 7.94 -7.57
N LEU A 126 -14.40 8.91 -6.87
CA LEU A 126 -14.27 9.05 -5.43
C LEU A 126 -15.36 8.22 -4.75
N PHE A 127 -15.01 7.53 -3.68
CA PHE A 127 -15.94 6.72 -2.89
C PHE A 127 -15.62 6.82 -1.41
N ASP A 128 -16.62 6.58 -0.59
CA ASP A 128 -16.48 6.64 0.87
C ASP A 128 -15.95 5.29 1.38
N GLN A 129 -14.91 5.32 2.21
CA GLN A 129 -14.44 4.14 2.92
C GLN A 129 -15.22 3.96 4.21
N PRO A 130 -15.63 2.72 4.55
CA PRO A 130 -16.18 2.45 5.87
C PRO A 130 -15.13 2.80 6.93
N GLU A 131 -15.54 3.59 7.93
CA GLU A 131 -14.64 4.01 9.00
C GLU A 131 -14.15 2.76 9.75
N LYS A 132 -12.83 2.56 9.81
CA LYS A 132 -12.28 1.57 10.73
C LYS A 132 -12.50 2.12 12.14
N PRO A 133 -13.15 1.38 13.05
CA PRO A 133 -13.29 1.85 14.42
C PRO A 133 -11.88 2.11 14.95
N ARG A 134 -11.60 3.37 15.30
CA ARG A 134 -10.36 3.72 16.00
C ARG A 134 -10.31 2.82 17.22
N ARG A 135 -9.28 1.98 17.33
CA ARG A 135 -8.99 1.28 18.57
C ARG A 135 -8.77 2.39 19.58
N LYS A 136 -9.68 2.53 20.55
CA LYS A 136 -9.41 3.30 21.74
C LYS A 136 -8.18 2.63 22.35
N ASP A 137 -7.07 3.35 22.47
CA ASP A 137 -5.98 2.91 23.34
C ASP A 137 -6.56 2.87 24.75
N ILE A 138 -7.11 1.71 25.12
CA ILE A 138 -7.45 1.38 26.49
C ILE A 138 -6.12 0.97 27.08
N VAL A 139 -5.39 1.94 27.62
CA VAL A 139 -4.31 1.65 28.55
C VAL A 139 -5.02 1.12 29.79
N GLU A 140 -4.90 -0.20 30.02
CA GLU A 140 -5.46 -0.90 31.17
C GLU A 140 -4.86 -0.32 32.46
N GLU A 141 -5.56 0.60 33.11
CA GLU A 141 -5.29 0.94 34.50
C GLU A 141 -5.80 -0.20 35.39
N THR A 142 -4.90 -1.14 35.70
CA THR A 142 -5.13 -2.18 36.70
C THR A 142 -4.32 -1.84 37.96
N ILE A 143 -5.01 -1.19 38.91
CA ILE A 143 -4.97 -1.42 40.38
C ILE A 143 -3.64 -1.20 41.15
N LEU A 144 -3.64 -0.12 41.95
CA LEU A 144 -3.12 0.09 43.32
C LEU A 144 -1.88 -0.71 43.82
N GLU A 145 -0.87 0.00 44.34
CA GLU A 145 -0.61 0.03 45.80
C GLU A 145 0.28 1.21 46.24
N LYS A 146 0.07 1.59 47.51
CA LYS A 146 0.47 2.77 48.27
C LYS A 146 1.82 2.54 48.98
N GLY A 147 2.73 3.53 48.98
CA GLY A 147 3.84 3.57 49.95
C GLY A 147 4.98 4.56 49.64
N THR A 148 4.98 5.71 50.33
CA THR A 148 6.11 6.50 50.92
C THR A 148 7.55 6.29 50.37
N MET A 149 8.36 7.30 50.04
CA MET A 149 8.93 8.34 50.92
C MET A 149 9.85 9.29 50.09
N ASP A 150 10.12 10.48 50.63
CA ASP A 150 10.80 11.66 50.07
C ASP A 150 12.26 11.47 49.58
N GLU A 151 12.71 12.30 48.62
CA GLU A 151 13.78 13.30 48.82
C GLU A 151 14.03 14.18 47.57
N GLU A 152 14.42 15.42 47.82
CA GLU A 152 14.45 16.59 46.94
C GLU A 152 15.54 16.55 45.83
N GLY A 153 15.26 17.22 44.71
CA GLY A 153 16.23 17.49 43.65
C GLY A 153 15.73 18.54 42.65
N ASP A 154 16.08 19.79 42.92
CA ASP A 154 15.88 20.99 42.09
C ASP A 154 16.34 20.82 40.64
N GLY A 155 15.48 21.21 39.69
CA GLY A 155 15.80 21.28 38.27
C GLY A 155 14.66 21.87 37.46
N SER A 156 14.50 23.21 37.53
CA SER A 156 13.65 24.06 36.69
C SER A 156 13.37 23.49 35.29
N GLY A 157 12.17 22.93 35.11
CA GLY A 157 11.63 22.46 33.84
C GLY A 157 10.24 23.05 33.65
N SER A 158 10.01 23.64 32.48
CA SER A 158 8.75 24.27 32.10
C SER A 158 7.55 23.37 32.39
N ASP A 159 6.70 23.81 33.32
CA ASP A 159 5.44 23.18 33.70
C ASP A 159 4.42 23.36 32.58
N ASP A 160 4.56 22.54 31.53
CA ASP A 160 3.53 22.31 30.52
C ASP A 160 2.54 21.31 31.12
N PHE A 161 1.58 21.82 31.89
CA PHE A 161 0.56 20.99 32.52
C PHE A 161 -0.22 20.18 31.47
N GLU A 162 -0.04 18.85 31.47
CA GLU A 162 -0.93 17.94 30.75
C GLU A 162 -2.34 18.04 31.34
N VAL A 163 -3.26 18.65 30.59
CA VAL A 163 -4.68 18.71 30.96
C VAL A 163 -5.25 17.29 30.98
N MET A 164 -5.48 16.74 32.18
CA MET A 164 -6.23 15.49 32.35
C MET A 164 -7.67 15.70 31.88
N HIS A 165 -7.98 15.27 30.65
CA HIS A 165 -9.34 15.28 30.14
C HIS A 165 -10.26 14.44 31.04
N SER A 166 -11.19 15.13 31.71
CA SER A 166 -12.14 14.49 32.61
C SER A 166 -13.26 13.82 31.82
N ARG A 167 -13.71 12.63 32.27
CA ARG A 167 -14.83 11.91 31.62
C ARG A 167 -16.12 12.70 31.54
N PHE A 168 -16.26 13.72 32.38
CA PHE A 168 -17.37 14.67 32.34
C PHE A 168 -17.29 15.61 31.14
N GLU A 169 -16.09 16.04 30.71
CA GLU A 169 -15.93 16.85 29.51
C GLU A 169 -16.34 16.07 28.26
N ASP A 170 -15.93 14.80 28.17
CA ASP A 170 -16.34 13.90 27.09
C ASP A 170 -17.86 13.61 27.05
N ALA A 171 -18.55 13.73 28.18
CA ALA A 171 -20.00 13.52 28.28
C ALA A 171 -20.82 14.77 27.93
N VAL A 172 -20.24 15.97 28.09
CA VAL A 172 -20.88 17.26 27.81
C VAL A 172 -20.52 17.76 26.41
N LEU A 173 -19.35 17.39 25.88
CA LEU A 173 -18.96 17.72 24.52
C LEU A 173 -19.74 16.87 23.50
N PRO A 174 -20.23 17.48 22.40
CA PRO A 174 -20.85 16.73 21.32
C PRO A 174 -19.90 15.63 20.84
N ARG A 175 -20.43 14.41 20.63
CA ARG A 175 -19.62 13.33 20.06
C ARG A 175 -18.92 13.85 18.79
N PRO A 176 -17.62 13.62 18.64
CA PRO A 176 -16.91 14.06 17.45
C PRO A 176 -17.64 13.50 16.23
N SER A 177 -17.94 14.39 15.27
CA SER A 177 -18.67 14.01 14.06
C SER A 177 -17.92 12.89 13.33
N GLN A 178 -18.65 11.87 12.89
CA GLN A 178 -18.08 10.77 12.13
C GLN A 178 -17.45 11.34 10.86
N ARG A 179 -16.12 11.25 10.75
CA ARG A 179 -15.39 11.79 9.61
C ARG A 179 -15.51 10.80 8.45
N ILE A 180 -16.23 11.18 7.40
CA ILE A 180 -16.30 10.39 6.17
C ILE A 180 -14.94 10.45 5.48
N ILE A 181 -14.25 9.32 5.42
CA ILE A 181 -12.95 9.20 4.74
C ILE A 181 -13.19 8.86 3.27
N LYS A 182 -12.78 9.75 2.36
CA LYS A 182 -12.88 9.53 0.92
C LYS A 182 -11.62 8.87 0.36
N SER A 183 -11.80 7.87 -0.49
CA SER A 183 -10.75 7.18 -1.24
C SER A 183 -11.03 7.31 -2.75
N MET A 184 -10.00 7.05 -3.56
CA MET A 184 -10.07 7.20 -5.01
C MET A 184 -9.74 5.89 -5.71
N ARG A 185 -10.49 5.61 -6.78
CA ARG A 185 -10.14 4.60 -7.77
C ARG A 185 -10.11 5.21 -9.17
N VAL A 186 -9.25 4.65 -9.99
CA VAL A 186 -9.03 5.05 -11.38
C VAL A 186 -9.07 3.81 -12.24
N PHE A 187 -9.93 3.81 -13.25
CA PHE A 187 -9.90 2.83 -14.32
C PHE A 187 -9.15 3.43 -15.50
N LEU A 188 -8.16 2.70 -16.02
CA LEU A 188 -7.38 3.08 -17.18
C LEU A 188 -7.57 2.02 -18.27
N SER A 189 -7.84 2.46 -19.50
CA SER A 189 -7.96 1.59 -20.67
C SER A 189 -7.53 2.30 -21.95
N ILE A 190 -7.18 1.53 -22.97
CA ILE A 190 -6.86 2.02 -24.32
C ILE A 190 -8.14 2.23 -25.15
N ILE A 191 -9.25 1.61 -24.76
CA ILE A 191 -10.53 1.61 -25.50
C ILE A 191 -11.60 2.29 -24.63
N PRO A 192 -12.57 3.03 -25.21
CA PRO A 192 -13.66 3.60 -24.42
C PRO A 192 -14.55 2.50 -23.82
N ILE A 193 -15.00 2.71 -22.58
CA ILE A 193 -15.82 1.78 -21.80
C ILE A 193 -17.12 2.50 -21.42
N PRO A 194 -18.20 2.33 -22.21
CA PRO A 194 -19.48 2.99 -21.97
C PRO A 194 -20.09 2.69 -20.58
N GLU A 195 -19.89 1.46 -20.09
CA GLU A 195 -20.43 0.99 -18.81
C GLU A 195 -19.93 1.83 -17.64
N LEU A 196 -18.66 2.26 -17.68
CA LEU A 196 -18.08 3.12 -16.64
C LEU A 196 -18.56 4.57 -16.77
N LYS A 197 -18.86 5.05 -17.98
CA LYS A 197 -19.38 6.41 -18.21
C LYS A 197 -20.77 6.61 -17.62
N LEU A 198 -21.59 5.56 -17.61
CA LEU A 198 -22.96 5.60 -17.09
C LEU A 198 -23.02 5.55 -15.56
N LYS A 199 -21.91 5.25 -14.88
CA LYS A 199 -21.89 5.14 -13.42
C LYS A 199 -21.89 6.51 -12.74
N LYS A 200 -22.71 6.63 -11.68
CA LYS A 200 -22.80 7.84 -10.86
C LYS A 200 -21.46 8.19 -10.21
N GLY A 201 -21.07 9.45 -10.31
CA GLY A 201 -19.85 9.97 -9.68
C GLY A 201 -18.55 9.58 -10.39
N VAL A 202 -18.62 9.04 -11.61
CA VAL A 202 -17.46 8.79 -12.45
C VAL A 202 -17.19 10.01 -13.33
N THR A 203 -15.94 10.49 -13.35
CA THR A 203 -15.49 11.50 -14.29
C THR A 203 -14.62 10.87 -15.38
N VAL A 204 -14.82 11.30 -16.61
CA VAL A 204 -14.16 10.74 -17.80
C VAL A 204 -13.10 11.71 -18.30
N GLN A 205 -11.91 11.20 -18.55
CA GLN A 205 -10.80 11.91 -19.18
C GLN A 205 -10.26 11.06 -20.32
N SER A 206 -9.94 11.68 -21.44
CA SER A 206 -9.35 10.99 -22.59
C SER A 206 -8.22 11.81 -23.17
N GLY A 207 -7.18 11.13 -23.64
CA GLY A 207 -6.09 11.75 -24.37
C GLY A 207 -5.64 10.87 -25.52
N THR A 208 -5.18 11.52 -26.59
CA THR A 208 -4.60 10.89 -27.76
C THR A 208 -3.07 10.96 -27.68
N ALA A 209 -2.39 10.04 -28.36
CA ALA A 209 -0.96 10.16 -28.57
C ALA A 209 -0.64 11.49 -29.28
N ARG A 210 0.50 12.08 -28.91
CA ARG A 210 1.04 13.28 -29.55
C ARG A 210 1.92 12.92 -30.72
#